data_AF-A0A934B9T5-F1
#
_entry.id   AF-A0A934B9T5-F1
#
_cell.length_a   1.000
_cell.length_b   1.000
_cell.length_c   1.000
_cell.angle_alpha   90.00
_cell.angle_beta   90.00
_cell.angle_gamma   90.00
#
_symmetry.space_group_name_H-M   'P 1'
#
loop_
_entity.id
_entity.type
_entity.pdbx_description
1 polymer ?
#
loop_
_entity_poly.entity_id
_entity_poly.type
_entity_poly.pdbx_seq_one_letter_code
_entity_poly.pdbx_strand_id
1 'polypeptide(L)'
;MKNIFLKQLMILSLIIVMATTTHALLVDTHKAINTYIAQNSLNGFSLDTYSKSELGLQSGIEEKFKNLMLWEWLRDGGEYEDVPYRWMPYLRSVNHFHNPLTDQGFSGIWGTDFLYGVSATQWSQWPLGAQTVQVLGSGNYSWYDVRDYYYNALTLTNKTDRETNFAETFRGLGQLMHLVEDMSVPEHTRDDGHYILYDYEQWVRDEIKTYSQLSQYALFYFFDSSAIGNPNPLAPVPFANLFDTNQYDGTYPNRTLQSNIGLSEYTNTNFFSEGKLC
;
A
#
# COMPACT_ATOMS: atom_id res chain seq x y z
N MET A 1 23.85 39.28 34.04
CA MET A 1 23.27 39.53 32.70
C MET A 1 23.89 38.67 31.59
N LYS A 2 24.25 37.39 31.85
CA LYS A 2 24.72 36.44 30.83
C LYS A 2 23.89 35.14 30.73
N ASN A 3 22.88 34.97 31.60
CA ASN A 3 22.10 33.72 31.70
C ASN A 3 20.67 33.82 31.15
N ILE A 4 20.29 34.94 30.54
CA ILE A 4 18.99 35.09 29.85
C ILE A 4 19.13 34.79 28.35
N PHE A 5 20.32 35.01 27.77
CA PHE A 5 20.61 34.75 26.36
C PHE A 5 20.65 33.25 25.99
N LEU A 6 21.02 32.37 26.93
CA LEU A 6 21.01 30.92 26.68
C LEU A 6 19.61 30.28 26.69
N LYS A 7 18.62 30.90 27.35
CA LYS A 7 17.23 30.38 27.34
C LYS A 7 16.44 30.83 26.12
N GLN A 8 16.87 31.90 25.44
CA GLN A 8 16.27 32.33 24.17
C GLN A 8 16.86 31.62 22.95
N LEU A 9 18.05 31.00 23.09
CA LEU A 9 18.60 30.14 22.04
C LEU A 9 18.02 28.71 22.03
N MET A 10 17.42 28.25 23.14
CA MET A 10 16.71 26.96 23.22
C MET A 10 15.28 26.99 22.68
N ILE A 11 14.75 28.17 22.34
CA ILE A 11 13.40 28.35 21.80
C ILE A 11 13.44 28.63 20.28
N LEU A 12 14.63 28.84 19.70
CA LEU A 12 14.84 29.03 18.26
C LEU A 12 15.53 27.83 17.60
N SER A 13 15.31 26.63 18.15
CA SER A 13 15.57 25.35 17.48
C SER A 13 14.27 24.58 17.28
N LEU A 14 13.16 25.30 17.05
CA LEU A 14 12.14 24.80 16.14
C LEU A 14 12.77 24.85 14.74
N ILE A 15 13.68 23.90 14.49
CA ILE A 15 13.94 23.49 13.13
C ILE A 15 12.58 22.97 12.69
N ILE A 16 11.86 23.81 11.96
CA ILE A 16 10.88 23.37 10.99
C ILE A 16 11.71 22.54 10.02
N VAL A 17 11.94 21.28 10.40
CA VAL A 17 12.18 20.22 9.44
C VAL A 17 10.84 20.18 8.75
N MET A 18 10.73 20.86 7.61
CA MET A 18 9.80 20.42 6.60
C MET A 18 10.30 19.02 6.26
N ALA A 19 9.78 18.04 7.00
CA ALA A 19 9.90 16.65 6.63
C ALA A 19 9.15 16.59 5.30
N THR A 20 9.89 16.73 4.21
CA THR A 20 9.45 16.18 2.95
C THR A 20 9.40 14.69 3.21
N THR A 21 8.20 14.20 3.16
CA THR A 21 7.85 12.85 3.53
C THR A 21 8.48 11.91 2.52
N THR A 22 9.09 10.85 3.04
CA THR A 22 9.58 9.74 2.22
C THR A 22 8.37 9.15 1.54
N HIS A 23 8.37 9.04 0.23
CA HIS A 23 7.17 8.65 -0.46
C HIS A 23 7.23 7.22 -0.99
N ALA A 24 6.04 6.75 -1.34
CA ALA A 24 5.70 5.63 -2.19
C ALA A 24 5.40 6.14 -3.60
N LEU A 25 5.01 5.28 -4.57
CA LEU A 25 4.29 5.75 -5.77
C LEU A 25 3.35 6.86 -5.31
N LEU A 26 3.55 8.09 -5.77
CA LEU A 26 3.02 9.19 -4.97
C LEU A 26 1.50 9.08 -4.83
N VAL A 27 0.92 9.58 -3.75
CA VAL A 27 -0.52 9.48 -3.43
C VAL A 27 -1.46 9.54 -4.66
N ASP A 28 -1.20 10.46 -5.60
CA ASP A 28 -1.99 10.61 -6.83
C ASP A 28 -1.87 9.42 -7.80
N THR A 29 -0.71 8.76 -7.84
CA THR A 29 -0.43 7.56 -8.63
C THR A 29 -1.21 6.35 -8.11
N HIS A 30 -1.20 6.07 -6.81
CA HIS A 30 -2.05 5.01 -6.23
C HIS A 30 -3.54 5.24 -6.51
N LYS A 31 -4.00 6.49 -6.36
CA LYS A 31 -5.37 6.86 -6.75
C LYS A 31 -5.65 6.58 -8.21
N ALA A 32 -4.70 6.91 -9.11
CA ALA A 32 -4.86 6.69 -10.54
C ALA A 32 -4.91 5.20 -10.89
N ILE A 33 -4.07 4.37 -10.27
CA ILE A 33 -4.07 2.91 -10.46
C ILE A 33 -5.37 2.30 -9.93
N ASN A 34 -5.76 2.59 -8.68
CA ASN A 34 -7.01 2.09 -8.11
C ASN A 34 -8.25 2.55 -8.90
N THR A 35 -8.28 3.81 -9.34
CA THR A 35 -9.37 4.33 -10.19
C THR A 35 -9.46 3.54 -11.48
N TYR A 36 -8.32 3.31 -12.14
CA TYR A 36 -8.30 2.55 -13.38
C TYR A 36 -8.76 1.11 -13.19
N ILE A 37 -8.26 0.42 -12.17
CA ILE A 37 -8.65 -0.96 -11.84
C ILE A 37 -10.15 -1.03 -11.53
N ALA A 38 -10.71 -0.07 -10.80
CA ALA A 38 -12.14 -0.03 -10.51
C ALA A 38 -13.00 0.15 -11.76
N GLN A 39 -12.56 0.99 -12.69
CA GLN A 39 -13.37 1.45 -13.81
C GLN A 39 -13.19 0.63 -15.10
N ASN A 40 -12.23 -0.30 -15.14
CA ASN A 40 -11.88 -1.03 -16.35
C ASN A 40 -11.96 -2.55 -16.14
N SER A 41 -12.05 -3.26 -17.26
CA SER A 41 -11.96 -4.71 -17.28
C SER A 41 -10.52 -5.14 -17.50
N LEU A 42 -9.97 -5.94 -16.59
CA LEU A 42 -8.58 -6.40 -16.61
C LEU A 42 -8.55 -7.92 -16.56
N ASN A 43 -7.92 -8.56 -17.54
CA ASN A 43 -7.77 -10.02 -17.62
C ASN A 43 -9.10 -10.78 -17.44
N GLY A 44 -10.20 -10.24 -17.98
CA GLY A 44 -11.54 -10.82 -17.88
C GLY A 44 -12.28 -10.52 -16.57
N PHE A 45 -11.65 -9.86 -15.60
CA PHE A 45 -12.30 -9.36 -14.40
C PHE A 45 -12.80 -7.93 -14.60
N SER A 46 -13.99 -7.60 -14.07
CA SER A 46 -14.56 -6.26 -14.04
C SER A 46 -15.25 -6.06 -12.70
N LEU A 47 -14.81 -5.06 -11.93
CA LEU A 47 -15.44 -4.75 -10.64
C LEU A 47 -16.90 -4.36 -10.80
N ASP A 48 -17.25 -3.66 -11.88
CA ASP A 48 -18.64 -3.30 -12.20
C ASP A 48 -19.52 -4.53 -12.45
N THR A 49 -19.02 -5.45 -13.27
CA THR A 49 -19.74 -6.70 -13.56
C THR A 49 -19.89 -7.54 -12.29
N TYR A 50 -18.81 -7.70 -11.52
CA TYR A 50 -18.81 -8.46 -10.27
C TYR A 50 -19.79 -7.87 -9.24
N SER A 51 -19.76 -6.56 -9.04
CA SER A 51 -20.69 -5.87 -8.12
C SER A 51 -22.16 -6.07 -8.53
N LYS A 52 -22.46 -6.09 -9.83
CA LYS A 52 -23.81 -6.32 -10.32
C LYS A 52 -24.24 -7.78 -10.19
N SER A 53 -23.39 -8.72 -10.63
CA SER A 53 -23.76 -10.14 -10.73
C SER A 53 -23.67 -10.88 -9.41
N GLU A 54 -22.62 -10.62 -8.62
CA GLU A 54 -22.34 -11.38 -7.40
C GLU A 54 -22.84 -10.68 -6.14
N LEU A 55 -22.82 -9.33 -6.11
CA LEU A 55 -23.21 -8.56 -4.94
C LEU A 55 -24.63 -7.98 -5.04
N GLY A 56 -25.26 -8.05 -6.22
CA GLY A 56 -26.60 -7.50 -6.46
C GLY A 56 -26.67 -5.97 -6.42
N LEU A 57 -25.53 -5.28 -6.46
CA LEU A 57 -25.44 -3.82 -6.50
C LEU A 57 -25.78 -3.34 -7.91
N GLN A 58 -27.04 -2.94 -8.13
CA GLN A 58 -27.57 -2.69 -9.47
C GLN A 58 -26.83 -1.58 -10.22
N SER A 59 -26.30 -0.59 -9.49
CA SER A 59 -25.51 0.50 -10.08
C SER A 59 -24.03 0.12 -10.26
N GLY A 60 -23.63 -1.11 -9.90
CA GLY A 60 -22.27 -1.62 -10.01
C GLY A 60 -21.26 -0.73 -9.28
N ILE A 61 -20.25 -0.25 -10.00
CA ILE A 61 -19.24 0.64 -9.40
C ILE A 61 -19.78 2.02 -9.02
N GLU A 62 -20.92 2.44 -9.56
CA GLU A 62 -21.55 3.72 -9.22
C GLU A 62 -22.49 3.63 -8.00
N GLU A 63 -22.63 2.45 -7.41
CA GLU A 63 -23.43 2.25 -6.19
C GLU A 63 -22.86 3.09 -5.04
N LYS A 64 -23.73 3.80 -4.32
CA LYS A 64 -23.28 4.77 -3.31
C LYS A 64 -23.36 4.22 -1.90
N PHE A 65 -22.27 4.39 -1.16
CA PHE A 65 -22.20 4.13 0.28
C PHE A 65 -21.72 5.40 0.99
N LYS A 66 -22.47 5.88 1.99
CA LYS A 66 -22.12 7.09 2.78
C LYS A 66 -21.74 8.32 1.93
N ASN A 67 -22.40 8.47 0.76
CA ASN A 67 -22.27 9.54 -0.24
C ASN A 67 -21.17 9.41 -1.31
N LEU A 68 -20.29 8.40 -1.22
CA LEU A 68 -19.30 8.13 -2.26
C LEU A 68 -19.70 6.89 -3.06
N MET A 69 -19.37 6.88 -4.35
CA MET A 69 -19.51 5.70 -5.19
C MET A 69 -18.51 4.61 -4.76
N LEU A 70 -18.83 3.35 -5.03
CA LEU A 70 -17.98 2.20 -4.72
C LEU A 70 -16.55 2.39 -5.26
N TRP A 71 -16.40 2.82 -6.52
CA TRP A 71 -15.06 3.06 -7.08
C TRP A 71 -14.31 4.20 -6.38
N GLU A 72 -15.02 5.19 -5.82
CA GLU A 72 -14.41 6.29 -5.08
C GLU A 72 -13.86 5.81 -3.74
N TRP A 73 -14.56 4.89 -3.07
CA TRP A 73 -14.04 4.25 -1.86
C TRP A 73 -12.75 3.47 -2.14
N LEU A 74 -12.69 2.71 -3.24
CA LEU A 74 -11.47 2.00 -3.64
C LEU A 74 -10.32 2.97 -3.95
N ARG A 75 -10.59 4.04 -4.71
CA ARG A 75 -9.63 5.10 -5.03
C ARG A 75 -9.08 5.76 -3.76
N ASP A 76 -9.97 6.24 -2.90
CA ASP A 76 -9.60 6.98 -1.69
C ASP A 76 -8.93 6.07 -0.67
N GLY A 77 -9.26 4.78 -0.66
CA GLY A 77 -8.56 3.74 0.08
C GLY A 77 -7.06 3.77 -0.18
N GLY A 78 -6.63 3.77 -1.45
CA GLY A 78 -5.20 3.85 -1.78
C GLY A 78 -4.53 5.09 -1.17
N GLU A 79 -5.15 6.27 -1.33
CA GLU A 79 -4.66 7.51 -0.71
C GLU A 79 -4.57 7.44 0.82
N TYR A 80 -5.55 6.84 1.48
CA TYR A 80 -5.58 6.78 2.94
C TYR A 80 -4.53 5.83 3.53
N GLU A 81 -3.93 4.94 2.75
CA GLU A 81 -2.81 4.12 3.23
C GLU A 81 -1.56 4.98 3.41
N ASP A 82 -1.34 6.02 2.60
CA ASP A 82 -0.27 7.01 2.81
C ASP A 82 -0.70 8.15 3.74
N VAL A 83 -1.89 8.70 3.53
CA VAL A 83 -2.38 9.92 4.18
C VAL A 83 -3.69 9.65 4.91
N PRO A 84 -3.69 8.84 5.98
CA PRO A 84 -4.91 8.56 6.74
C PRO A 84 -5.47 9.82 7.41
N TYR A 85 -4.58 10.75 7.77
CA TYR A 85 -4.91 12.07 8.29
C TYR A 85 -4.10 13.15 7.60
N ARG A 86 -4.78 14.15 7.06
CA ARG A 86 -4.11 15.29 6.40
C ARG A 86 -3.16 16.07 7.32
N TRP A 87 -3.41 16.05 8.63
CA TRP A 87 -2.63 16.79 9.64
C TRP A 87 -1.53 15.94 10.30
N MET A 88 -1.57 14.61 10.14
CA MET A 88 -0.51 13.67 10.52
C MET A 88 -0.38 12.59 9.44
N PRO A 89 0.12 12.97 8.25
CA PRO A 89 0.26 12.04 7.14
C PRO A 89 1.41 11.05 7.42
N TYR A 90 1.42 9.91 6.70
CA TYR A 90 2.52 8.92 6.66
C TYR A 90 2.75 8.10 7.94
N LEU A 91 1.77 8.06 8.86
CA LEU A 91 1.87 7.20 10.04
C LEU A 91 1.90 5.70 9.70
N ARG A 92 1.34 5.33 8.54
CA ARG A 92 1.27 3.94 8.06
C ARG A 92 2.45 3.58 7.17
N SER A 93 3.10 4.58 6.55
CA SER A 93 4.12 4.40 5.51
C SER A 93 5.38 3.67 5.99
N VAL A 94 5.66 3.68 7.30
CA VAL A 94 6.74 2.84 7.86
C VAL A 94 6.52 1.34 7.61
N ASN A 95 5.28 0.91 7.32
CA ASN A 95 4.95 -0.49 7.03
C ASN A 95 4.76 -0.76 5.52
N HIS A 96 5.18 0.15 4.64
CA HIS A 96 5.09 -0.02 3.17
C HIS A 96 6.26 -0.79 2.58
N PHE A 97 7.27 -1.07 3.41
CA PHE A 97 8.51 -1.71 3.02
C PHE A 97 8.43 -3.22 3.22
N HIS A 98 9.08 -3.98 2.34
CA HIS A 98 9.31 -5.40 2.52
C HIS A 98 10.50 -5.89 1.71
N ASN A 99 11.53 -6.36 2.40
CA ASN A 99 12.70 -6.96 1.77
C ASN A 99 12.50 -8.50 1.62
N PRO A 100 12.44 -9.03 0.39
CA PRO A 100 12.20 -10.47 0.15
C PRO A 100 13.38 -11.38 0.52
N LEU A 101 14.56 -10.82 0.81
CA LEU A 101 15.73 -11.61 1.22
C LEU A 101 15.86 -11.75 2.74
N THR A 102 15.21 -10.87 3.50
CA THR A 102 15.33 -10.81 4.96
C THR A 102 13.99 -10.87 5.68
N ASP A 103 12.88 -10.84 4.93
CA ASP A 103 11.50 -10.77 5.41
C ASP A 103 11.18 -9.52 6.24
N GLN A 104 12.10 -8.56 6.32
CA GLN A 104 11.96 -7.38 7.16
C GLN A 104 11.22 -6.25 6.44
N GLY A 105 10.55 -5.41 7.22
CA GLY A 105 10.05 -4.12 6.77
C GLY A 105 11.08 -3.02 6.91
N PHE A 106 10.60 -1.81 7.16
CA PHE A 106 11.44 -0.64 7.32
C PHE A 106 12.22 -0.70 8.65
N SER A 107 13.54 -0.65 8.56
CA SER A 107 14.45 -0.74 9.71
C SER A 107 14.52 0.53 10.56
N GLY A 108 13.86 1.60 10.12
CA GLY A 108 13.79 2.87 10.82
C GLY A 108 14.81 3.89 10.31
N ILE A 109 14.67 5.12 10.80
CA ILE A 109 15.39 6.26 10.26
C ILE A 109 16.85 6.23 10.72
N TRP A 110 17.77 6.50 9.79
CA TRP A 110 19.23 6.57 10.03
C TRP A 110 19.86 5.27 10.53
N GLY A 111 19.26 4.12 10.23
CA GLY A 111 19.74 2.81 10.71
C GLY A 111 19.53 2.62 12.21
N THR A 112 18.50 3.26 12.76
CA THR A 112 18.06 3.10 14.15
C THR A 112 16.62 2.61 14.19
N ASP A 113 16.22 1.87 15.23
CA ASP A 113 14.83 1.43 15.46
C ASP A 113 13.86 2.60 15.77
N PHE A 114 14.20 3.82 15.37
CA PHE A 114 13.31 4.97 15.47
C PHE A 114 12.40 5.02 14.25
N LEU A 115 11.07 4.98 14.49
CA LEU A 115 10.03 4.95 13.44
C LEU A 115 10.18 3.75 12.47
N TYR A 116 10.60 2.59 12.98
CA TYR A 116 10.58 1.34 12.24
C TYR A 116 9.15 0.85 12.00
N GLY A 117 8.97 -0.02 11.01
CA GLY A 117 7.70 -0.69 10.72
C GLY A 117 7.89 -2.18 10.51
N VAL A 118 6.77 -2.90 10.48
CA VAL A 118 6.77 -4.32 10.10
C VAL A 118 6.74 -4.46 8.58
N SER A 119 7.07 -5.64 8.05
CA SER A 119 6.97 -5.90 6.61
C SER A 119 5.55 -5.63 6.09
N ALA A 120 5.42 -5.03 4.89
CA ALA A 120 4.15 -4.83 4.20
C ALA A 120 3.34 -6.12 4.06
N THR A 121 4.03 -7.24 3.81
CA THR A 121 3.43 -8.59 3.74
C THR A 121 2.75 -8.96 5.07
N GLN A 122 3.35 -8.61 6.21
CA GLN A 122 2.78 -8.85 7.54
C GLN A 122 1.74 -7.80 7.93
N TRP A 123 1.99 -6.53 7.61
CA TRP A 123 1.10 -5.40 7.89
C TRP A 123 -0.27 -5.58 7.22
N SER A 124 -0.27 -6.03 5.97
CA SER A 124 -1.48 -6.34 5.21
C SER A 124 -2.30 -7.47 5.84
N GLN A 125 -1.74 -8.25 6.77
CA GLN A 125 -2.41 -9.35 7.48
C GLN A 125 -2.37 -9.19 8.99
N TRP A 126 -2.22 -7.95 9.47
CA TRP A 126 -2.19 -7.69 10.90
C TRP A 126 -3.48 -8.18 11.57
N PRO A 127 -3.45 -8.64 12.84
CA PRO A 127 -4.63 -9.16 13.51
C PRO A 127 -5.81 -8.17 13.49
N LEU A 128 -7.02 -8.71 13.42
CA LEU A 128 -8.28 -7.96 13.43
C LEU A 128 -8.27 -6.87 14.52
N GLY A 129 -8.47 -5.62 14.13
CA GLY A 129 -8.54 -4.46 15.03
C GLY A 129 -7.20 -3.92 15.54
N ALA A 130 -6.07 -4.53 15.17
CA ALA A 130 -4.78 -4.22 15.79
C ALA A 130 -3.97 -3.13 15.08
N GLN A 131 -4.31 -2.76 13.84
CA GLN A 131 -3.58 -1.73 13.08
C GLN A 131 -3.73 -0.34 13.72
N THR A 132 -4.92 0.01 14.20
CA THR A 132 -5.26 1.30 14.82
C THR A 132 -4.46 1.55 16.09
N VAL A 133 -4.17 0.49 16.85
CA VAL A 133 -3.38 0.55 18.08
C VAL A 133 -1.95 0.99 17.78
N GLN A 134 -1.42 0.60 16.61
CA GLN A 134 -0.08 0.95 16.16
C GLN A 134 -0.02 2.35 15.51
N VAL A 135 -1.10 2.80 14.87
CA VAL A 135 -1.11 4.00 14.01
C VAL A 135 -2.03 5.12 14.55
N LEU A 136 -2.15 5.21 15.89
CA LEU A 136 -2.85 6.30 16.60
C LEU A 136 -4.21 6.70 16.00
N GLY A 137 -5.10 5.74 15.78
CA GLY A 137 -6.49 6.04 15.40
C GLY A 137 -6.84 5.89 13.91
N SER A 138 -5.88 5.62 13.03
CA SER A 138 -6.06 5.68 11.55
C SER A 138 -7.04 4.68 10.92
N GLY A 139 -7.71 3.84 11.72
CA GLY A 139 -8.55 2.73 11.26
C GLY A 139 -7.77 1.43 11.02
N ASN A 140 -8.52 0.34 10.82
CA ASN A 140 -8.00 -1.01 10.60
C ASN A 140 -8.42 -1.52 9.23
N TYR A 141 -7.46 -1.93 8.42
CA TYR A 141 -7.65 -2.30 7.02
C TYR A 141 -6.69 -3.43 6.61
N SER A 142 -6.33 -4.30 7.56
CA SER A 142 -5.68 -5.55 7.20
C SER A 142 -6.68 -6.44 6.47
N TRP A 143 -6.19 -7.49 5.82
CA TRP A 143 -7.03 -8.52 5.22
C TRP A 143 -8.11 -9.03 6.18
N TYR A 144 -7.77 -9.24 7.45
CA TYR A 144 -8.72 -9.74 8.43
C TYR A 144 -9.82 -8.71 8.73
N ASP A 145 -9.46 -7.42 8.84
CA ASP A 145 -10.44 -6.34 9.00
C ASP A 145 -11.35 -6.21 7.78
N VAL A 146 -10.76 -6.17 6.58
CA VAL A 146 -11.51 -6.03 5.32
C VAL A 146 -12.47 -7.20 5.10
N ARG A 147 -12.06 -8.42 5.47
CA ARG A 147 -12.93 -9.60 5.43
C ARG A 147 -14.06 -9.54 6.45
N ASP A 148 -13.82 -9.00 7.65
CA ASP A 148 -14.86 -8.79 8.65
C ASP A 148 -15.87 -7.73 8.18
N TYR A 149 -15.39 -6.62 7.64
CA TYR A 149 -16.25 -5.61 7.01
C TYR A 149 -17.08 -6.23 5.89
N TYR A 150 -16.47 -7.00 5.00
CA TYR A 150 -17.22 -7.63 3.91
C TYR A 150 -18.29 -8.60 4.42
N TYR A 151 -17.96 -9.41 5.43
CA TYR A 151 -18.93 -10.30 6.07
C TYR A 151 -20.11 -9.51 6.67
N ASN A 152 -19.83 -8.45 7.41
CA ASN A 152 -20.85 -7.60 8.03
C ASN A 152 -21.68 -6.83 6.99
N ALA A 153 -21.07 -6.41 5.89
CA ALA A 153 -21.73 -5.78 4.75
C ALA A 153 -22.79 -6.69 4.12
N LEU A 154 -22.57 -8.00 4.13
CA LEU A 154 -23.50 -8.99 3.58
C LEU A 154 -24.54 -9.50 4.59
N THR A 155 -24.22 -9.53 5.87
CA THR A 155 -25.00 -10.29 6.87
C THR A 155 -25.79 -9.44 7.87
N LEU A 156 -25.41 -8.18 8.10
CA LEU A 156 -26.11 -7.35 9.08
C LEU A 156 -27.53 -7.00 8.64
N THR A 157 -28.47 -6.97 9.59
CA THR A 157 -29.88 -6.71 9.31
C THR A 157 -30.15 -5.24 9.01
N ASN A 158 -29.45 -4.34 9.71
CA ASN A 158 -29.57 -2.90 9.54
C ASN A 158 -28.90 -2.45 8.23
N LYS A 159 -29.66 -1.76 7.38
CA LYS A 159 -29.18 -1.26 6.08
C LYS A 159 -28.02 -0.28 6.22
N THR A 160 -28.11 0.67 7.15
CA THR A 160 -27.06 1.68 7.39
C THR A 160 -25.76 1.02 7.82
N ASP A 161 -25.82 -0.02 8.65
CA ASP A 161 -24.64 -0.74 9.11
C ASP A 161 -24.02 -1.56 7.96
N ARG A 162 -24.84 -2.23 7.13
CA ARG A 162 -24.34 -2.88 5.90
C ARG A 162 -23.65 -1.91 4.96
N GLU A 163 -24.27 -0.76 4.69
CA GLU A 163 -23.69 0.27 3.80
C GLU A 163 -22.38 0.83 4.36
N THR A 164 -22.29 1.01 5.68
CA THR A 164 -21.03 1.40 6.35
C THR A 164 -19.97 0.34 6.10
N ASN A 165 -20.30 -0.93 6.29
CA ASN A 165 -19.36 -2.02 6.10
C ASN A 165 -18.96 -2.24 4.63
N PHE A 166 -19.86 -1.98 3.67
CA PHE A 166 -19.48 -1.94 2.25
C PHE A 166 -18.47 -0.82 1.98
N ALA A 167 -18.72 0.39 2.49
CA ALA A 167 -17.75 1.50 2.36
C ALA A 167 -16.37 1.12 2.91
N GLU A 168 -16.31 0.56 4.12
CA GLU A 168 -15.04 0.14 4.74
C GLU A 168 -14.38 -1.04 3.99
N THR A 169 -15.17 -1.95 3.41
CA THR A 169 -14.66 -3.04 2.56
C THR A 169 -13.93 -2.49 1.34
N PHE A 170 -14.57 -1.61 0.57
CA PHE A 170 -13.97 -1.08 -0.66
C PHE A 170 -12.81 -0.13 -0.36
N ARG A 171 -12.92 0.68 0.71
CA ARG A 171 -11.78 1.46 1.21
C ARG A 171 -10.59 0.57 1.55
N GLY A 172 -10.82 -0.45 2.36
CA GLY A 172 -9.76 -1.33 2.80
C GLY A 172 -9.15 -2.16 1.67
N LEU A 173 -9.94 -2.54 0.66
CA LEU A 173 -9.40 -3.17 -0.55
C LEU A 173 -8.43 -2.22 -1.27
N GLY A 174 -8.75 -0.93 -1.37
CA GLY A 174 -7.85 0.08 -1.93
C GLY A 174 -6.54 0.23 -1.15
N GLN A 175 -6.62 0.15 0.20
CA GLN A 175 -5.43 0.17 1.08
C GLN A 175 -4.57 -1.09 0.93
N LEU A 176 -5.17 -2.27 0.73
CA LEU A 176 -4.41 -3.50 0.47
C LEU A 176 -3.75 -3.48 -0.91
N MET A 177 -4.42 -2.91 -1.92
CA MET A 177 -3.85 -2.74 -3.26
C MET A 177 -2.64 -1.81 -3.23
N HIS A 178 -2.72 -0.69 -2.51
CA HIS A 178 -1.60 0.23 -2.27
C HIS A 178 -0.34 -0.52 -1.84
N LEU A 179 -0.45 -1.38 -0.81
CA LEU A 179 0.71 -2.12 -0.30
C LEU A 179 1.32 -3.07 -1.34
N VAL A 180 0.50 -3.66 -2.23
CA VAL A 180 1.02 -4.47 -3.35
C VAL A 180 1.73 -3.57 -4.36
N GLU A 181 1.14 -2.43 -4.70
CA GLU A 181 1.71 -1.46 -5.64
C GLU A 181 3.08 -0.96 -5.18
N ASP A 182 3.28 -0.76 -3.88
CA ASP A 182 4.57 -0.37 -3.30
C ASP A 182 5.68 -1.39 -3.52
N MET A 183 5.35 -2.67 -3.71
CA MET A 183 6.34 -3.68 -4.05
C MET A 183 6.93 -3.49 -5.45
N SER A 184 6.34 -2.61 -6.28
CA SER A 184 6.93 -2.20 -7.57
C SER A 184 8.01 -1.12 -7.44
N VAL A 185 8.16 -0.54 -6.26
CA VAL A 185 9.15 0.51 -5.96
C VAL A 185 10.42 -0.14 -5.41
N PRO A 186 11.59 0.02 -6.06
CA PRO A 186 12.84 -0.57 -5.59
C PRO A 186 13.14 -0.24 -4.13
N GLU A 187 12.77 0.94 -3.68
CA GLU A 187 13.22 1.48 -2.41
C GLU A 187 12.42 0.89 -1.24
N HIS A 188 11.13 0.62 -1.45
CA HIS A 188 10.29 -0.18 -0.54
C HIS A 188 10.76 -1.61 -0.39
N THR A 189 11.30 -2.19 -1.46
CA THR A 189 11.78 -3.57 -1.42
C THR A 189 13.20 -3.73 -0.91
N ARG A 190 13.94 -2.64 -0.76
CA ARG A 190 15.35 -2.63 -0.32
C ARG A 190 15.55 -2.01 1.06
N ASP A 191 14.46 -1.66 1.76
CA ASP A 191 14.52 -0.95 3.05
C ASP A 191 15.32 0.36 2.91
N ASP A 192 15.06 1.10 1.83
CA ASP A 192 15.78 2.32 1.49
C ASP A 192 14.84 3.53 1.63
N GLY A 193 14.64 3.99 2.87
CA GLY A 193 13.82 5.19 3.11
C GLY A 193 14.55 6.46 2.67
N HIS A 194 13.90 7.33 1.89
CA HIS A 194 14.51 8.56 1.37
C HIS A 194 13.89 9.82 1.96
N TYR A 195 14.67 10.58 2.71
CA TYR A 195 14.13 11.68 3.52
C TYR A 195 14.24 13.08 2.90
N ILE A 196 14.98 13.25 1.79
CA ILE A 196 15.50 14.59 1.39
C ILE A 196 15.60 14.85 -0.14
N LEU A 197 15.61 13.84 -1.03
CA LEU A 197 15.96 14.03 -2.46
C LEU A 197 14.86 13.60 -3.44
N TYR A 198 14.99 14.06 -4.70
CA TYR A 198 14.12 13.68 -5.83
C TYR A 198 14.34 12.20 -6.14
N ASP A 199 13.31 11.39 -5.93
CA ASP A 199 13.35 9.93 -6.06
C ASP A 199 12.59 9.45 -7.30
N TYR A 200 12.62 8.14 -7.53
CA TYR A 200 11.92 7.48 -8.63
C TYR A 200 10.44 7.88 -8.70
N GLU A 201 9.81 8.10 -7.56
CA GLU A 201 8.39 8.34 -7.46
C GLU A 201 8.03 9.78 -7.79
N GLN A 202 8.89 10.74 -7.46
CA GLN A 202 8.75 12.12 -7.91
C GLN A 202 8.80 12.19 -9.44
N TRP A 203 9.69 11.41 -10.06
CA TRP A 203 9.68 11.23 -11.52
C TRP A 203 8.38 10.60 -12.01
N VAL A 204 7.90 9.52 -11.38
CA VAL A 204 6.63 8.89 -11.76
C VAL A 204 5.48 9.90 -11.68
N ARG A 205 5.33 10.69 -10.61
CA ARG A 205 4.24 11.68 -10.53
C ARG A 205 4.36 12.78 -11.59
N ASP A 206 5.56 13.23 -11.88
CA ASP A 206 5.79 14.32 -12.84
C ASP A 206 5.50 13.88 -14.28
N GLU A 207 5.84 12.63 -14.63
CA GLU A 207 5.66 12.06 -15.97
C GLU A 207 4.33 11.32 -16.14
N ILE A 208 3.82 10.71 -15.08
CA ILE A 208 2.70 9.76 -15.09
C ILE A 208 1.56 10.31 -14.24
N LYS A 209 0.66 11.03 -14.90
CA LYS A 209 -0.51 11.67 -14.26
C LYS A 209 -1.81 10.90 -14.51
N THR A 210 -1.77 9.91 -15.38
CA THR A 210 -2.91 9.10 -15.78
C THR A 210 -2.48 7.65 -16.02
N TYR A 211 -3.39 6.71 -15.81
CA TYR A 211 -3.13 5.32 -16.18
C TYR A 211 -2.84 5.14 -17.67
N SER A 212 -3.42 5.96 -18.55
CA SER A 212 -3.11 5.89 -19.98
C SER A 212 -1.62 6.05 -20.29
N GLN A 213 -0.90 6.82 -19.46
CA GLN A 213 0.55 6.95 -19.52
C GLN A 213 1.25 5.74 -18.90
N LEU A 214 0.77 5.19 -17.77
CA LEU A 214 1.28 3.93 -17.18
C LEU A 214 1.23 2.78 -18.21
N SER A 215 0.12 2.64 -18.92
CA SER A 215 -0.09 1.54 -19.87
C SER A 215 0.89 1.52 -21.05
N GLN A 216 1.55 2.65 -21.33
CA GLN A 216 2.58 2.74 -22.38
C GLN A 216 3.90 2.09 -21.96
N TYR A 217 4.12 1.96 -20.64
CA TYR A 217 5.31 1.35 -20.05
C TYR A 217 5.04 -0.06 -19.51
N ALA A 218 3.78 -0.50 -19.51
CA ALA A 218 3.41 -1.85 -19.11
C ALA A 218 3.90 -2.88 -20.14
N LEU A 219 5.07 -3.47 -19.89
CA LEU A 219 5.40 -4.77 -20.49
C LEU A 219 4.33 -5.77 -20.02
N PHE A 220 3.92 -6.69 -20.90
CA PHE A 220 3.02 -7.79 -20.55
C PHE A 220 3.72 -8.73 -19.56
N TYR A 221 3.80 -8.34 -18.30
CA TYR A 221 4.14 -9.21 -17.19
C TYR A 221 2.84 -9.79 -16.65
N PHE A 222 2.68 -11.09 -16.81
CA PHE A 222 1.50 -11.81 -16.32
C PHE A 222 1.86 -12.48 -15.00
N PHE A 223 1.14 -12.12 -13.94
CA PHE A 223 1.22 -12.84 -12.68
C PHE A 223 0.33 -14.09 -12.73
N ASP A 224 0.92 -15.26 -12.55
CA ASP A 224 0.18 -16.52 -12.45
C ASP A 224 -0.55 -16.59 -11.11
N SER A 225 -1.85 -16.35 -11.17
CA SER A 225 -2.74 -16.41 -10.00
C SER A 225 -2.74 -17.76 -9.27
N SER A 226 -2.22 -18.85 -9.86
CA SER A 226 -2.06 -20.12 -9.13
C SER A 226 -1.16 -19.98 -7.90
N ALA A 227 -0.26 -18.99 -7.90
CA ALA A 227 0.58 -18.65 -6.76
C ALA A 227 -0.24 -18.29 -5.51
N ILE A 228 -1.41 -17.65 -5.64
CA ILE A 228 -2.29 -17.32 -4.49
C ILE A 228 -3.06 -18.54 -3.95
N GLY A 229 -2.78 -19.75 -4.46
CA GLY A 229 -3.23 -21.01 -3.87
C GLY A 229 -2.25 -21.61 -2.86
N ASN A 230 -1.02 -21.09 -2.79
CA ASN A 230 0.04 -21.66 -1.96
C ASN A 230 0.18 -20.93 -0.62
N PRO A 231 0.45 -21.64 0.48
CA PRO A 231 0.74 -20.99 1.75
C PRO A 231 2.04 -20.20 1.66
N ASN A 232 2.05 -19.01 2.25
CA ASN A 232 3.26 -18.20 2.41
C ASN A 232 3.75 -18.31 3.86
N PRO A 233 5.06 -18.53 4.10
CA PRO A 233 5.59 -18.70 5.44
C PRO A 233 5.62 -17.41 6.27
N LEU A 234 5.61 -16.24 5.64
CA LEU A 234 5.65 -14.92 6.31
C LEU A 234 4.29 -14.45 6.76
N ALA A 235 3.26 -14.75 5.96
CA ALA A 235 1.89 -14.37 6.26
C ALA A 235 0.91 -15.45 5.78
N PRO A 236 -0.01 -15.92 6.65
CA PRO A 236 -0.75 -17.16 6.42
C PRO A 236 -1.81 -17.08 5.31
N VAL A 237 -2.26 -15.89 4.91
CA VAL A 237 -3.22 -15.72 3.82
C VAL A 237 -2.45 -15.66 2.48
N PRO A 238 -2.75 -16.55 1.52
CA PRO A 238 -1.98 -16.69 0.28
C PRO A 238 -1.87 -15.47 -0.64
N PHE A 239 -2.68 -14.41 -0.47
CA PHE A 239 -2.49 -13.18 -1.25
C PHE A 239 -1.14 -12.49 -0.94
N ALA A 240 -0.46 -12.89 0.15
CA ALA A 240 0.94 -12.55 0.42
C ALA A 240 1.85 -12.84 -0.79
N ASN A 241 1.52 -13.85 -1.60
CA ASN A 241 2.29 -14.20 -2.79
C ASN A 241 2.21 -13.15 -3.92
N LEU A 242 1.33 -12.14 -3.82
CA LEU A 242 1.40 -10.95 -4.67
C LEU A 242 2.62 -10.08 -4.31
N PHE A 243 3.00 -10.06 -3.04
CA PHE A 243 4.17 -9.35 -2.52
C PHE A 243 5.41 -10.20 -2.75
N ASP A 244 5.43 -11.38 -2.15
CA ASP A 244 6.61 -12.24 -2.07
C ASP A 244 6.15 -13.69 -2.04
N THR A 245 6.68 -14.53 -2.92
CA THR A 245 6.39 -15.97 -2.97
C THR A 245 7.41 -16.80 -2.22
N ASN A 246 8.42 -16.16 -1.64
CA ASN A 246 9.59 -16.73 -0.99
C ASN A 246 10.28 -17.79 -1.86
N GLN A 247 10.41 -17.49 -3.15
CA GLN A 247 11.09 -18.35 -4.11
C GLN A 247 12.53 -17.90 -4.34
N TYR A 248 12.84 -16.60 -4.22
CA TYR A 248 14.16 -16.03 -4.47
C TYR A 248 15.03 -15.94 -3.22
N ASP A 249 16.26 -16.47 -3.31
CA ASP A 249 17.21 -16.57 -2.20
C ASP A 249 18.44 -15.66 -2.35
N GLY A 250 18.44 -14.76 -3.34
CA GLY A 250 19.55 -13.85 -3.61
C GLY A 250 20.63 -14.40 -4.56
N THR A 251 20.53 -15.64 -5.05
CA THR A 251 21.61 -16.28 -5.82
C THR A 251 21.35 -16.43 -7.32
N TYR A 252 20.09 -16.66 -7.74
CA TYR A 252 19.71 -16.88 -9.14
C TYR A 252 18.68 -15.85 -9.63
N PRO A 253 19.12 -14.64 -10.07
CA PRO A 253 18.21 -13.54 -10.43
C PRO A 253 17.13 -13.90 -11.45
N ASN A 254 17.45 -14.77 -12.42
CA ASN A 254 16.51 -15.24 -13.44
C ASN A 254 15.26 -15.94 -12.86
N ARG A 255 15.31 -16.41 -11.61
CA ARG A 255 14.13 -16.94 -10.91
C ARG A 255 13.03 -15.88 -10.79
N THR A 256 13.42 -14.62 -10.61
CA THR A 256 12.48 -13.51 -10.46
C THR A 256 11.81 -13.08 -11.77
N LEU A 257 12.14 -13.72 -12.88
CA LEU A 257 11.48 -13.47 -14.17
C LEU A 257 10.33 -14.45 -14.44
N GLN A 258 10.05 -15.37 -13.51
CA GLN A 258 8.96 -16.35 -13.63
C GLN A 258 7.61 -15.69 -13.32
N SER A 259 6.56 -16.06 -14.04
CA SER A 259 5.22 -15.48 -13.89
C SER A 259 4.60 -15.67 -12.50
N ASN A 260 5.08 -16.63 -11.71
CA ASN A 260 4.57 -16.95 -10.38
C ASN A 260 5.43 -16.35 -9.25
N ILE A 261 6.29 -15.36 -9.54
CA ILE A 261 7.10 -14.66 -8.53
C ILE A 261 6.32 -13.51 -7.88
N GLY A 262 6.62 -13.19 -6.62
CA GLY A 262 6.11 -11.99 -5.96
C GLY A 262 6.74 -10.72 -6.53
N LEU A 263 5.99 -9.62 -6.45
CA LEU A 263 6.43 -8.33 -7.00
C LEU A 263 7.66 -7.78 -6.28
N SER A 264 7.81 -7.99 -4.97
CA SER A 264 8.96 -7.53 -4.21
C SER A 264 10.24 -8.24 -4.64
N GLU A 265 10.18 -9.55 -4.88
CA GLU A 265 11.30 -10.36 -5.38
C GLU A 265 11.76 -9.87 -6.76
N TYR A 266 10.81 -9.63 -7.67
CA TYR A 266 11.10 -9.06 -8.99
C TYR A 266 11.75 -7.69 -8.88
N THR A 267 11.13 -6.77 -8.14
CA THR A 267 11.59 -5.39 -8.05
C THR A 267 12.95 -5.29 -7.36
N ASN A 268 13.10 -5.93 -6.19
CA ASN A 268 14.35 -5.95 -5.43
C ASN A 268 15.53 -6.44 -6.28
N THR A 269 15.31 -7.48 -7.09
CA THR A 269 16.38 -8.13 -7.85
C THR A 269 16.78 -7.38 -9.12
N ASN A 270 15.81 -6.76 -9.80
CA ASN A 270 16.02 -6.25 -11.16
C ASN A 270 16.25 -4.73 -11.21
N PHE A 271 16.04 -4.01 -10.10
CA PHE A 271 16.14 -2.56 -10.05
C PHE A 271 16.95 -2.10 -8.83
N PHE A 272 17.62 -0.97 -8.99
CA PHE A 272 18.44 -0.34 -7.94
C PHE A 272 17.63 0.76 -7.25
N SER A 273 17.92 0.97 -5.98
CA SER A 273 17.53 2.17 -5.23
C SER A 273 18.72 3.13 -5.11
N GLU A 274 18.47 4.44 -5.01
CA GLU A 274 19.54 5.46 -4.99
C GLU A 274 20.48 5.29 -3.78
N GLY A 275 19.94 4.93 -2.60
CA GLY A 275 20.66 4.82 -1.34
C GLY A 275 21.35 3.47 -1.10
N LYS A 276 20.95 2.39 -1.80
CA LYS A 276 21.50 1.04 -1.64
C LYS A 276 21.92 0.44 -2.98
N LEU A 277 23.08 0.89 -3.47
CA LEU A 277 23.81 0.33 -4.61
C LEU A 277 24.57 -0.97 -4.27
N CYS A 278 23.95 -1.93 -3.59
CA CYS A 278 24.46 -3.29 -3.35
C CYS A 278 23.27 -4.20 -3.09
#